data_AF-A0A524G5V7-F1
#
_entry.id   AF-A0A524G5V7-F1
#
_cell.length_a   1.000
_cell.length_b   1.000
_cell.length_c   1.000
_cell.angle_alpha   90.00
_cell.angle_beta   90.00
_cell.angle_gamma   90.00
#
_symmetry.space_group_name_H-M   'P 1'
#
loop_
_entity.id
_entity.type
_entity.pdbx_description
1 polymer ?
#
loop_
_entity_poly.entity_id
_entity_poly.type
_entity_poly.pdbx_seq_one_letter_code
_entity_poly.pdbx_strand_id
1 'polypeptide(L)'
;MSTVRKPITPRPPRSREKVLVILQEQCKQCGLCIEFCPKNVLCLTDIYNRKGYHPVTACDIDACVNCEFCERICPDMAIFLVGREEAEKAYKAGAIQEGTVIPEFEVAKEESK
;
A
#
# COMPACT_ATOMS: atom_id res chain seq x y z
N MET A 1 15.94 -14.26 -36.26
CA MET A 1 16.72 -13.84 -35.07
C MET A 1 16.02 -12.64 -34.47
N SER A 2 15.62 -12.72 -33.19
CA SER A 2 14.90 -11.62 -32.54
C SER A 2 15.82 -10.40 -32.44
N THR A 3 15.50 -9.36 -33.20
CA THR A 3 16.22 -8.07 -33.30
C THR A 3 15.99 -7.16 -32.08
N VAL A 4 15.53 -7.73 -30.96
CA VAL A 4 15.23 -6.98 -29.75
C VAL A 4 16.55 -6.62 -29.06
N ARG A 5 16.87 -5.33 -29.05
CA ARG A 5 18.01 -4.77 -28.32
C ARG A 5 17.85 -5.09 -26.84
N LYS A 6 18.85 -5.74 -26.23
CA LYS A 6 18.88 -5.92 -24.78
C LYS A 6 19.11 -4.57 -24.10
N PRO A 7 18.43 -4.28 -22.98
CA PRO A 7 18.75 -3.12 -22.15
C PRO A 7 20.22 -3.15 -21.72
N ILE A 8 20.85 -1.97 -21.66
CA ILE A 8 22.24 -1.82 -21.19
C ILE A 8 22.35 -2.24 -19.73
N THR A 9 21.34 -1.89 -18.93
CA THR A 9 21.32 -2.19 -17.50
C THR A 9 20.63 -3.53 -17.24
N PRO A 10 21.18 -4.35 -16.33
CA PRO A 10 20.47 -5.53 -15.86
C PRO A 10 19.17 -5.09 -15.18
N ARG A 11 18.13 -5.92 -15.30
CA ARG A 11 16.86 -5.67 -14.61
C ARG A 11 17.14 -5.66 -13.10
N PRO A 12 16.76 -4.60 -12.35
CA PRO A 12 16.98 -4.57 -10.91
C PRO A 12 16.18 -5.67 -10.21
N PRO A 13 16.65 -6.16 -9.05
CA PRO A 13 15.90 -7.12 -8.26
C PRO A 13 14.55 -6.51 -7.84
N ARG A 14 13.49 -7.32 -7.88
CA ARG A 14 12.16 -6.94 -7.39
C ARG A 14 12.02 -7.36 -5.93
N SER A 15 12.79 -6.76 -5.02
CA SER A 15 12.66 -7.04 -3.60
C SER A 15 11.51 -6.23 -3.00
N ARG A 16 10.59 -6.90 -2.29
CA ARG A 16 9.59 -6.23 -1.45
C ARG A 16 10.21 -5.85 -0.10
N GLU A 17 10.98 -4.78 -0.09
CA GLU A 17 11.59 -4.25 1.15
C GLU A 17 10.66 -3.32 1.92
N LYS A 18 9.68 -2.76 1.21
CA LYS A 18 8.71 -1.80 1.75
C LYS A 18 7.34 -2.44 1.91
N VAL A 19 6.61 -1.93 2.89
CA VAL A 19 5.25 -2.33 3.24
C VAL A 19 4.30 -1.16 3.01
N LEU A 20 3.07 -1.48 2.61
CA LEU A 20 2.04 -0.46 2.40
C LEU A 20 1.36 -0.08 3.72
N VAL A 21 1.29 1.21 4.00
CA VAL A 21 0.58 1.76 5.18
C VAL A 21 -0.54 2.69 4.70
N ILE A 22 -1.73 2.51 5.24
CA ILE A 22 -2.92 3.31 4.88
C ILE A 22 -3.52 3.93 6.14
N LEU A 23 -3.69 5.26 6.13
CA LEU A 23 -4.36 6.02 7.18
C LEU A 23 -5.83 6.21 6.82
N GLN A 24 -6.71 5.34 7.31
CA GLN A 24 -8.13 5.35 6.93
C GLN A 24 -8.85 6.65 7.32
N GLU A 25 -8.48 7.25 8.46
CA GLU A 25 -9.05 8.51 8.93
C GLU A 25 -8.63 9.74 8.10
N GLN A 26 -7.54 9.64 7.34
CA GLN A 26 -7.09 10.71 6.45
C GLN A 26 -7.64 10.56 5.03
N CYS A 27 -7.97 9.33 4.61
CA CYS A 27 -8.50 9.04 3.28
C CYS A 27 -9.84 9.75 3.02
N LYS A 28 -9.95 10.39 1.85
CA LYS A 28 -11.17 11.09 1.39
C LYS A 28 -11.85 10.41 0.20
N GLN A 29 -11.53 9.14 -0.08
CA GLN A 29 -12.14 8.39 -1.19
C GLN A 29 -12.02 9.07 -2.56
N CYS A 30 -10.88 9.70 -2.87
CA CYS A 30 -10.69 10.36 -4.17
C CYS A 30 -10.48 9.37 -5.34
N GLY A 31 -10.18 8.09 -5.06
CA GLY A 31 -10.07 7.03 -6.07
C GLY A 31 -8.77 7.04 -6.90
N LEU A 32 -7.96 8.10 -6.85
CA LEU A 32 -6.75 8.24 -7.66
C LEU A 32 -5.75 7.08 -7.46
N CYS A 33 -5.55 6.64 -6.22
CA CYS A 33 -4.63 5.53 -5.95
C CYS A 33 -5.11 4.20 -6.55
N ILE A 34 -6.42 4.00 -6.70
CA ILE A 34 -7.02 2.80 -7.32
C ILE A 34 -6.80 2.87 -8.83
N GLU A 35 -7.16 3.98 -9.47
CA GLU A 35 -7.07 4.18 -10.92
C GLU A 35 -5.64 4.06 -11.45
N PHE A 36 -4.67 4.64 -10.73
CA PHE A 36 -3.28 4.67 -11.16
C PHE A 36 -2.45 3.49 -10.67
N CYS A 37 -3.04 2.53 -9.95
CA CYS A 37 -2.32 1.33 -9.54
C CYS A 37 -2.08 0.42 -10.77
N PRO A 38 -0.84 0.18 -11.22
CA PRO A 38 -0.58 -0.65 -12.40
C PRO A 38 -0.94 -2.13 -12.20
N LYS A 39 -1.26 -2.51 -10.96
CA LYS A 39 -1.58 -3.87 -10.52
C LYS A 39 -2.97 -3.99 -9.90
N ASN A 40 -3.74 -2.90 -9.83
CA ASN A 40 -5.09 -2.88 -9.26
C ASN A 40 -5.17 -3.51 -7.85
N VAL A 41 -4.17 -3.21 -7.01
CA VAL A 41 -4.03 -3.76 -5.64
C VAL A 41 -5.08 -3.18 -4.68
N LEU A 42 -5.51 -1.95 -4.94
CA LEU A 42 -6.28 -1.12 -4.01
C LEU A 42 -7.78 -1.15 -4.33
N CYS A 43 -8.61 -1.09 -3.30
CA CYS A 43 -10.06 -1.11 -3.38
C CYS A 43 -10.69 -0.26 -2.26
N LEU A 44 -11.96 0.10 -2.40
CA LEU A 44 -12.70 0.80 -1.35
C LEU A 44 -13.17 -0.20 -0.28
N THR A 45 -13.20 0.22 0.98
CA THR A 45 -13.83 -0.55 2.05
C THR A 45 -15.33 -0.24 2.17
N ASP A 46 -16.10 -1.17 2.73
CA ASP A 46 -17.51 -0.94 3.05
C ASP A 46 -17.72 -0.14 4.35
N ILE A 47 -16.65 0.16 5.07
CA ILE A 47 -16.66 0.83 6.37
C ILE A 47 -16.54 2.34 6.17
N TYR A 48 -17.21 3.13 7.01
CA TYR A 48 -17.05 4.59 7.03
C TYR A 48 -15.98 5.01 8.05
N ASN A 49 -15.11 5.92 7.65
CA ASN A 49 -14.23 6.62 8.60
C ASN A 49 -15.01 7.71 9.38
N ARG A 50 -14.38 8.37 10.36
CA ARG A 50 -15.06 9.41 11.18
C ARG A 50 -15.56 10.61 10.36
N LYS A 51 -15.04 10.80 9.15
CA LYS A 51 -15.43 11.86 8.21
C LYS A 51 -16.55 11.44 7.25
N GLY A 52 -16.99 10.17 7.29
CA GLY A 52 -18.04 9.63 6.44
C GLY A 52 -17.59 9.22 5.03
N TYR A 53 -16.29 9.04 4.80
CA TYR A 53 -15.76 8.51 3.54
C TYR A 53 -15.53 7.00 3.65
N HIS A 54 -15.55 6.30 2.52
CA HIS A 54 -15.05 4.93 2.40
C HIS A 54 -13.54 4.98 2.16
N PRO A 55 -12.70 4.69 3.17
CA PRO A 55 -11.27 4.66 2.98
C PRO A 55 -10.88 3.52 2.03
N VAL A 56 -9.70 3.67 1.44
CA VAL A 56 -9.11 2.64 0.58
C VAL A 56 -8.45 1.56 1.45
N THR A 57 -8.45 0.32 1.01
CA THR A 57 -7.64 -0.78 1.55
C THR A 57 -6.93 -1.54 0.42
N ALA A 58 -6.03 -2.47 0.75
CA ALA A 58 -5.45 -3.38 -0.23
C ALA A 58 -6.26 -4.67 -0.31
N CYS A 59 -6.83 -4.95 -1.48
CA CYS A 59 -7.55 -6.20 -1.75
C CYS A 59 -6.59 -7.33 -2.17
N ASP A 60 -5.49 -7.01 -2.85
CA ASP A 60 -4.49 -7.98 -3.32
C ASP A 60 -3.08 -7.42 -3.09
N ILE A 61 -2.65 -7.40 -1.83
CA ILE A 61 -1.32 -6.90 -1.47
C ILE A 61 -0.20 -7.75 -2.08
N ASP A 62 -0.49 -9.01 -2.41
CA ASP A 62 0.41 -9.94 -3.09
C ASP A 62 0.63 -9.66 -4.57
N ALA A 63 -0.12 -8.74 -5.17
CA ALA A 63 0.19 -8.19 -6.49
C ALA A 63 1.05 -6.91 -6.43
N CYS A 64 1.28 -6.32 -5.25
CA CYS A 64 2.01 -5.06 -5.11
C CYS A 64 3.49 -5.18 -5.54
N VAL A 65 3.96 -4.20 -6.30
CA VAL A 65 5.34 -4.15 -6.81
C VAL A 65 6.15 -2.98 -6.22
N ASN A 66 5.66 -2.36 -5.15
CA ASN A 66 6.30 -1.24 -4.46
C ASN A 66 6.72 -0.09 -5.40
N CYS A 67 5.83 0.25 -6.34
CA CYS A 67 6.08 1.33 -7.31
C CYS A 67 5.91 2.75 -6.74
N GLU A 68 5.41 2.89 -5.50
CA GLU A 68 5.19 4.17 -4.80
C GLU A 68 4.22 5.14 -5.50
N PHE A 69 3.53 4.69 -6.55
CA PHE A 69 2.67 5.58 -7.32
C PHE A 69 1.46 6.04 -6.50
N CYS A 70 0.89 5.14 -5.70
CA CYS A 70 -0.22 5.45 -4.80
C CYS A 70 0.15 6.50 -3.75
N GLU A 71 1.39 6.48 -3.25
CA GLU A 71 1.91 7.47 -2.30
C GLU A 71 2.04 8.85 -2.96
N ARG A 72 2.66 8.90 -4.14
CA ARG A 72 2.92 10.17 -4.84
C ARG A 72 1.65 10.84 -5.39
N ILE A 73 0.65 10.05 -5.78
CA ILE A 73 -0.59 10.57 -6.35
C ILE A 73 -1.59 10.99 -5.28
N CYS A 74 -1.39 10.58 -4.02
CA CYS A 74 -2.35 10.88 -2.95
C CYS A 74 -2.29 12.37 -2.56
N PRO A 75 -3.35 13.15 -2.76
CA PRO A 75 -3.35 14.57 -2.41
C PRO A 75 -3.39 14.81 -0.89
N ASP A 76 -3.86 13.82 -0.13
CA ASP A 76 -4.05 13.90 1.32
C ASP A 76 -2.96 13.16 2.11
N MET A 77 -1.95 12.59 1.44
CA MET A 77 -0.88 11.80 2.07
C MET A 77 -1.39 10.67 2.98
N ALA A 78 -2.55 10.11 2.65
CA ALA A 78 -3.22 9.07 3.44
C ALA A 78 -2.68 7.65 3.19
N ILE A 79 -1.76 7.47 2.25
CA ILE A 79 -1.18 6.18 1.86
C ILE A 79 0.31 6.37 1.55
N PHE A 80 1.16 5.49 2.07
CA PHE A 80 2.60 5.59 1.90
C PHE A 80 3.28 4.22 2.07
N LEU A 81 4.53 4.11 1.58
CA LEU A 81 5.34 2.91 1.73
C LEU A 81 6.51 3.14 2.70
N VAL A 82 6.70 2.22 3.65
CA VAL A 82 7.78 2.29 4.66
C VAL A 82 8.59 1.00 4.65
N GLY A 83 9.87 1.03 5.05
CA GLY A 83 10.65 -0.19 5.25
C GLY A 83 9.98 -1.13 6.26
N ARG A 84 10.00 -2.43 6.00
CA ARG A 84 9.32 -3.44 6.83
C ARG A 84 9.66 -3.38 8.31
N GLU A 85 10.95 -3.26 8.63
CA GLU A 85 11.41 -3.18 10.03
C GLU A 85 10.95 -1.91 10.74
N GLU A 86 10.92 -0.78 10.01
CA GLU A 86 10.50 0.50 10.55
C GLU A 86 9.00 0.52 10.83
N ALA A 87 8.21 -0.02 9.90
CA ALA A 87 6.76 -0.15 10.07
C ALA A 87 6.41 -1.08 11.24
N GLU A 88 7.13 -2.20 11.41
CA GLU A 88 6.93 -3.11 12.53
C GLU A 88 7.25 -2.46 13.88
N LYS A 89 8.35 -1.70 13.97
CA LYS A 89 8.71 -0.92 15.16
C LYS A 89 7.65 0.13 15.49
N ALA A 90 7.18 0.88 14.49
CA ALA A 90 6.12 1.87 14.66
C ALA A 90 4.80 1.25 15.13
N TYR A 91 4.42 0.08 14.59
CA TYR A 91 3.24 -0.67 15.00
C TYR A 91 3.34 -1.13 16.45
N LYS A 92 4.48 -1.72 16.84
CA LYS A 92 4.73 -2.17 18.21
C LYS A 92 4.85 -1.02 19.22
N ALA A 93 5.37 0.12 18.80
CA ALA A 93 5.51 1.31 19.64
C ALA A 93 4.19 2.07 19.86
N GLY A 94 3.10 1.70 19.17
CA GLY A 94 1.82 2.38 19.28
C GLY A 94 1.82 3.80 18.71
N ALA A 95 2.79 4.14 17.86
CA ALA A 95 2.90 5.45 17.20
C ALA A 95 1.86 5.64 16.07
N ILE A 96 1.00 4.65 15.90
CA ILE A 96 0.06 4.52 14.80
C ILE A 96 -1.27 5.13 15.22
N GLN A 97 -1.75 6.11 14.44
CA GLN A 97 -3.04 6.77 14.66
C GLN A 97 -4.21 5.78 14.53
N GLU A 98 -5.31 6.03 15.25
CA GLU A 98 -6.56 5.26 15.10
C GLU A 98 -6.95 5.14 13.62
N GLY A 99 -7.25 3.92 13.15
CA GLY A 99 -7.62 3.65 11.76
C GLY A 99 -6.45 3.48 10.79
N THR A 100 -5.22 3.31 11.26
CA THR A 100 -4.13 2.91 10.36
C THR A 100 -4.15 1.41 10.11
N VAL A 101 -4.13 1.05 8.84
CA VAL A 101 -4.12 -0.33 8.37
C VAL A 101 -2.78 -0.62 7.70
N ILE A 102 -2.19 -1.74 8.07
CA ILE A 102 -1.04 -2.33 7.38
C ILE A 102 -1.50 -3.69 6.86
N PRO A 103 -1.90 -3.78 5.58
CA PRO A 103 -2.55 -4.98 5.04
C PRO A 103 -1.72 -6.25 5.22
N GLU A 104 -0.39 -6.14 5.12
CA GLU A 104 0.55 -7.27 5.27
C GLU A 104 0.59 -7.84 6.70
N PHE A 105 0.28 -7.04 7.72
CA PHE A 105 0.29 -7.49 9.11
C PHE A 105 -1.09 -7.93 9.60
N GLU A 106 -2.17 -7.51 8.93
CA GLU A 106 -3.52 -8.00 9.19
C GLU A 106 -3.70 -9.43 8.65
N VAL A 107 -3.18 -9.73 7.46
CA VAL A 107 -3.22 -11.09 6.87
C VAL A 107 -2.47 -12.10 7.75
N ALA A 108 -1.33 -11.71 8.35
CA ALA A 108 -0.57 -12.59 9.24
C ALA A 108 -1.31 -12.97 10.54
N LYS A 109 -2.31 -12.18 10.97
CA LYS A 109 -3.16 -12.52 12.13
C LYS A 109 -4.23 -13.56 11.79
N GLU A 110 -4.66 -13.65 10.53
CA GLU A 110 -5.68 -14.61 10.09
C GLU A 110 -5.11 -16.01 9.79
N GLU A 111 -3.86 -16.12 9.33
CA GLU A 111 -3.21 -17.41 9.05
C GLU A 111 -2.72 -18.18 10.30
N SER A 112 -2.83 -17.58 11.49
CA SER A 112 -2.35 -18.15 12.76
C SER A 112 -3.43 -18.91 13.56
N LYS A 113 -4.61 -19.17 12.97
CA LYS A 113 -5.75 -19.82 13.63
C LYS A 113 -6.04 -21.20 13.08
#